data_AF-H1L0F8-F1
#
_entry.id   AF-H1L0F8-F1
#
_cell.length_a   1.000
_cell.length_b   1.000
_cell.length_c   1.000
_cell.angle_alpha   90.00
_cell.angle_beta   90.00
_cell.angle_gamma   90.00
#
_symmetry.space_group_name_H-M   'P 1'
#
loop_
_entity.id
_entity.type
_entity.pdbx_description
1 polymer ?
#
loop_
_entity_poly.entity_id
_entity_poly.type
_entity_poly.pdbx_seq_one_letter_code
_entity_poly.pdbx_strand_id
1 'polypeptide(L)'
;MYEWKLNEIVDNGICARCGTCTVVCPNGILTFDEKPKLIEECLRKGNGMCFEVCPRISSGKYQIKIREKFKEEHYYGKGDVEGQDGGVVTTFLKYLLENGKIDGAIVVGEECWKPVSLVVQNAEDLLKTAKSKYTVSTLDALRKAGEMGLEKVAVVGLPCQINGLRKLQYFPYLSKHDGELGKNGKPVKLPKIEYLIGLFCMEKFDYDNMKEVLAKHGIDIEKVEKFDIKKGKLLVYINGDKKEIDLKEFEICSGCKMCRDFDASMADVSVGSVGSPDGYSTVIIRTEKGEEIKNAVELKEGVNLEAIEKLRKKKLKRFKKEVEKRKENNEYISFYWTSDYGGVGKRADGTYFIRIRAKPAGWYSIDEIKEILNLAEKYNAKIKLTNRGAYELHGISGFDAEDIVLELMEKGLITGSEGPLVRATLACPGKGNCGSGLIDTTELAKIIEDNFKERPAPYKFKIAISGCPNKCVRPQIHDIGIVGVRFPIVNENCNGCGRCAEVCKVEAIDIRGETSYTNYNVCIGCGKCIKACPNEARDVKEEGFMVYVGGKTGREVVEGVSMKLMSVDEIINFIDKVLVVYDKYAKKPQRERLAAVMKRVGQGKFLEEVEELMNK
;
A
#
# COMPACT_ATOMS: atom_id res chain seq x y z
N MET A 1 18.01 -15.04 -27.41
CA MET A 1 16.85 -14.57 -26.61
C MET A 1 17.24 -13.25 -25.97
N TYR A 2 16.44 -12.20 -26.08
CA TYR A 2 16.79 -10.87 -25.54
C TYR A 2 16.82 -10.87 -24.01
N GLU A 3 17.73 -10.11 -23.43
CA GLU A 3 17.86 -9.98 -21.98
C GLU A 3 16.66 -9.20 -21.40
N TRP A 4 15.88 -9.86 -20.55
CA TRP A 4 14.71 -9.27 -19.90
C TRP A 4 14.56 -9.81 -18.49
N LYS A 5 14.53 -8.91 -17.51
CA LYS A 5 14.39 -9.27 -16.09
C LYS A 5 13.15 -10.12 -15.77
N LEU A 6 12.09 -10.02 -16.57
CA LEU A 6 10.88 -10.84 -16.38
C LEU A 6 11.00 -12.25 -17.00
N ASN A 7 12.07 -12.60 -17.71
CA ASN A 7 12.33 -13.96 -18.15
C ASN A 7 12.32 -14.93 -16.94
N GLU A 8 12.85 -14.52 -15.79
CA GLU A 8 12.76 -15.32 -14.54
C GLU A 8 11.32 -15.67 -14.15
N ILE A 9 10.34 -14.82 -14.47
CA ILE A 9 8.92 -15.06 -14.18
C ILE A 9 8.25 -15.84 -15.31
N VAL A 10 8.55 -15.47 -16.55
CA VAL A 10 7.89 -16.01 -17.74
C VAL A 10 8.36 -17.43 -18.05
N ASP A 11 9.66 -17.67 -18.03
CA ASP A 11 10.24 -18.96 -18.44
C ASP A 11 10.15 -20.01 -17.33
N ASN A 12 10.07 -19.60 -16.07
CA ASN A 12 9.80 -20.51 -14.94
C ASN A 12 8.30 -20.78 -14.71
N GLY A 13 7.43 -20.40 -15.63
CA GLY A 13 5.99 -20.70 -15.57
C GLY A 13 5.21 -19.99 -14.46
N ILE A 14 5.76 -18.95 -13.84
CA ILE A 14 5.12 -18.17 -12.77
C ILE A 14 4.18 -17.09 -13.35
N CYS A 15 4.48 -16.62 -14.56
CA CYS A 15 3.74 -15.55 -15.22
C CYS A 15 2.24 -15.84 -15.27
N ALA A 16 1.46 -14.91 -14.71
CA ALA A 16 0.00 -15.00 -14.71
C ALA A 16 -0.64 -14.66 -16.06
N ARG A 17 0.16 -14.35 -17.10
CA ARG A 17 -0.31 -13.98 -18.44
C ARG A 17 -1.42 -12.92 -18.38
N CYS A 18 -1.13 -11.80 -17.71
CA CYS A 18 -2.09 -10.72 -17.45
C CYS A 18 -1.98 -9.52 -18.41
N GLY A 19 -0.89 -9.41 -19.17
CA GLY A 19 -0.67 -8.31 -20.11
C GLY A 19 -0.27 -6.97 -19.50
N THR A 20 -0.26 -6.77 -18.18
CA THR A 20 0.06 -5.45 -17.60
C THR A 20 1.44 -4.91 -18.02
N CYS A 21 2.42 -5.80 -18.22
CA CYS A 21 3.75 -5.43 -18.69
C CYS A 21 3.80 -4.88 -20.14
N THR A 22 2.89 -5.33 -21.02
CA THR A 22 2.83 -4.87 -22.42
C THR A 22 2.22 -3.47 -22.49
N VAL A 23 1.17 -3.24 -21.70
CA VAL A 23 0.47 -1.94 -21.60
C VAL A 23 1.41 -0.80 -21.23
N VAL A 24 2.34 -1.03 -20.30
CA VAL A 24 3.23 0.01 -19.75
C VAL A 24 4.55 0.17 -20.52
N CYS A 25 4.75 -0.55 -21.63
CA CYS A 25 6.00 -0.49 -22.37
C CYS A 25 6.07 0.77 -23.27
N PRO A 26 6.95 1.75 -22.98
CA PRO A 26 7.04 2.99 -23.76
C PRO A 26 7.53 2.80 -25.18
N ASN A 27 8.28 1.74 -25.44
CA ASN A 27 8.82 1.45 -26.77
C ASN A 27 7.95 0.50 -27.60
N GLY A 28 6.90 -0.10 -27.00
CA GLY A 28 6.05 -1.07 -27.71
C GLY A 28 6.78 -2.36 -28.10
N ILE A 29 7.84 -2.73 -27.39
CA ILE A 29 8.75 -3.84 -27.75
C ILE A 29 8.37 -5.18 -27.12
N LEU A 30 7.26 -5.21 -26.39
CA LEU A 30 6.68 -6.40 -25.80
C LEU A 30 5.43 -6.77 -26.59
N THR A 31 5.47 -7.93 -27.23
CA THR A 31 4.28 -8.56 -27.83
C THR A 31 3.68 -9.56 -26.84
N PHE A 32 2.42 -9.90 -27.06
CA PHE A 32 1.72 -10.92 -26.28
C PHE A 32 1.19 -12.00 -27.22
N ASP A 33 1.87 -13.15 -27.20
CA ASP A 33 1.48 -14.34 -27.94
C ASP A 33 1.57 -15.52 -26.97
N GLU A 34 0.40 -15.85 -26.39
CA GLU A 34 0.17 -16.69 -25.20
C GLU A 34 0.86 -16.19 -23.91
N LYS A 35 2.13 -15.78 -24.02
CA LYS A 35 2.98 -15.18 -22.99
C LYS A 35 3.68 -13.93 -23.53
N PRO A 36 4.04 -12.96 -22.67
CA PRO A 36 4.75 -11.77 -23.13
C PRO A 36 6.18 -12.11 -23.59
N LYS A 37 6.60 -11.57 -24.73
CA LYS A 37 7.92 -11.78 -25.34
C LYS A 37 8.48 -10.46 -25.86
N LEU A 38 9.79 -10.28 -25.76
CA LEU A 38 10.48 -9.16 -26.43
C LEU A 38 10.63 -9.45 -27.93
N ILE A 39 10.29 -8.46 -28.77
CA ILE A 39 10.53 -8.52 -30.22
C ILE A 39 11.85 -7.85 -30.62
N GLU A 40 12.36 -6.95 -29.79
CA GLU A 40 13.66 -6.29 -29.96
C GLU A 40 14.38 -6.13 -28.60
N GLU A 41 15.65 -5.73 -28.64
CA GLU A 41 16.45 -5.54 -27.44
C GLU A 41 15.93 -4.38 -26.57
N CYS A 42 15.70 -4.66 -25.28
CA CYS A 42 15.37 -3.66 -24.30
C CYS A 42 16.64 -3.04 -23.72
N LEU A 43 16.94 -1.78 -24.04
CA LEU A 43 18.10 -1.06 -23.47
C LEU A 43 18.07 -0.93 -21.93
N ARG A 44 16.88 -1.10 -21.32
CA ARG A 44 16.71 -1.11 -19.85
C ARG A 44 16.88 -2.51 -19.25
N LYS A 45 16.99 -3.55 -20.09
CA LYS A 45 17.06 -4.97 -19.71
C LYS A 45 15.91 -5.39 -18.78
N GLY A 46 14.73 -4.77 -18.96
CA GLY A 46 13.57 -4.99 -18.10
C GLY A 46 13.55 -4.22 -16.77
N ASN A 47 14.51 -3.34 -16.49
CA ASN A 47 14.51 -2.46 -15.29
C ASN A 47 13.60 -1.22 -15.48
N GLY A 48 12.36 -1.46 -15.91
CA GLY A 48 11.33 -0.44 -16.11
C GLY A 48 10.00 -0.81 -15.47
N MET A 49 8.96 -0.03 -15.76
CA MET A 49 7.60 -0.21 -15.26
C MET A 49 7.09 -1.63 -15.45
N CYS A 50 7.45 -2.31 -16.55
CA CYS A 50 7.04 -3.70 -16.81
C CYS A 50 7.36 -4.64 -15.64
N PHE A 51 8.54 -4.51 -15.04
CA PHE A 51 8.96 -5.29 -13.88
C PHE A 51 8.23 -4.86 -12.62
N GLU A 52 8.08 -3.55 -12.43
CA GLU A 52 7.44 -2.99 -11.23
C GLU A 52 5.95 -3.28 -11.16
N VAL A 53 5.21 -3.25 -12.26
CA VAL A 53 3.76 -3.55 -12.28
C VAL A 53 3.47 -5.05 -12.25
N CYS A 54 4.46 -5.90 -12.55
CA CYS A 54 4.27 -7.35 -12.58
C CYS A 54 3.78 -7.86 -11.21
N PRO A 55 2.58 -8.46 -11.11
CA PRO A 55 2.02 -8.95 -9.84
C PRO A 55 2.78 -10.17 -9.29
N ARG A 56 3.72 -10.72 -10.07
CA ARG A 56 4.58 -11.85 -9.69
C ARG A 56 5.99 -11.42 -9.28
N ILE A 57 6.30 -10.14 -9.32
CA ILE A 57 7.52 -9.57 -8.70
C ILE A 57 7.21 -9.10 -7.29
N SER A 58 6.08 -8.43 -7.12
CA SER A 58 5.54 -7.96 -5.84
C SER A 58 4.04 -7.80 -6.00
N SER A 59 3.26 -8.14 -4.99
CA SER A 59 1.83 -7.81 -4.96
C SER A 59 1.59 -6.32 -4.70
N GLY A 60 2.46 -5.67 -3.92
CA GLY A 60 2.28 -4.30 -3.44
C GLY A 60 1.11 -4.13 -2.46
N LYS A 61 0.48 -5.24 -2.05
CA LYS A 61 -0.84 -5.26 -1.42
C LYS A 61 -0.87 -4.54 -0.08
N TYR A 62 0.19 -4.67 0.73
CA TYR A 62 0.26 -3.99 2.02
C TYR A 62 0.14 -2.47 1.88
N GLN A 63 0.97 -1.85 1.02
CA GLN A 63 1.00 -0.40 0.85
C GLN A 63 -0.29 0.13 0.22
N ILE A 64 -0.84 -0.61 -0.74
CA ILE A 64 -2.09 -0.27 -1.41
C ILE A 64 -3.27 -0.35 -0.42
N LYS A 65 -3.33 -1.42 0.38
CA LYS A 65 -4.44 -1.63 1.32
C LYS A 65 -4.56 -0.53 2.36
N ILE A 66 -3.42 -0.09 2.90
CA ILE A 66 -3.37 0.98 3.89
C ILE A 66 -3.83 2.33 3.30
N ARG A 67 -3.63 2.55 2.00
CA ARG A 67 -4.01 3.80 1.31
C ARG A 67 -5.50 3.87 0.98
N GLU A 68 -6.04 2.80 0.42
CA GLU A 68 -7.45 2.73 0.00
C GLU A 68 -8.42 2.41 1.14
N LYS A 69 -7.92 2.06 2.34
CA LYS A 69 -8.74 1.64 3.49
C LYS A 69 -9.79 0.57 3.10
N PHE A 70 -9.30 -0.50 2.47
CA PHE A 70 -10.17 -1.56 1.95
C PHE A 70 -11.14 -2.09 3.01
N LYS A 71 -12.41 -2.19 2.64
CA LYS A 71 -13.46 -2.90 3.37
C LYS A 71 -13.87 -4.19 2.65
N GLU A 72 -14.76 -4.94 3.26
CA GLU A 72 -15.31 -6.15 2.65
C GLU A 72 -16.78 -6.30 3.04
N GLU A 73 -17.66 -5.70 2.23
CA GLU A 73 -19.12 -5.80 2.39
C GLU A 73 -19.69 -6.70 1.29
N HIS A 74 -20.48 -7.71 1.67
CA HIS A 74 -20.99 -8.71 0.75
C HIS A 74 -22.48 -8.55 0.49
N TYR A 75 -22.83 -8.50 -0.80
CA TYR A 75 -24.20 -8.44 -1.28
C TYR A 75 -24.38 -9.42 -2.43
N TYR A 76 -25.62 -9.71 -2.80
CA TYR A 76 -25.94 -10.25 -4.11
C TYR A 76 -26.94 -9.36 -4.83
N GLY A 77 -26.87 -9.34 -6.14
CA GLY A 77 -27.72 -8.50 -6.98
C GLY A 77 -27.90 -9.08 -8.37
N LYS A 78 -28.88 -8.54 -9.09
CA LYS A 78 -29.13 -8.85 -10.49
C LYS A 78 -29.29 -7.52 -11.23
N GLY A 79 -28.49 -7.35 -12.27
CA GLY A 79 -28.54 -6.21 -13.17
C GLY A 79 -29.80 -6.18 -14.03
N ASP A 80 -30.01 -5.05 -14.68
CA ASP A 80 -31.09 -4.77 -15.63
C ASP A 80 -30.88 -5.41 -17.02
N VAL A 81 -29.74 -6.08 -17.20
CA VAL A 81 -29.32 -6.66 -18.48
C VAL A 81 -29.25 -8.18 -18.38
N GLU A 82 -29.75 -8.88 -19.40
CA GLU A 82 -29.48 -10.31 -19.58
C GLU A 82 -27.99 -10.54 -19.85
N GLY A 83 -27.31 -11.15 -18.89
CA GLY A 83 -25.88 -11.46 -18.96
C GLY A 83 -25.52 -12.66 -18.10
N GLN A 84 -24.29 -13.18 -18.27
CA GLN A 84 -23.80 -14.23 -17.40
C GLN A 84 -23.63 -13.71 -15.97
N ASP A 85 -23.93 -14.56 -14.99
CA ASP A 85 -23.89 -14.21 -13.57
C ASP A 85 -24.76 -12.97 -13.24
N GLY A 86 -25.94 -12.85 -13.85
CA GLY A 86 -26.91 -11.81 -13.47
C GLY A 86 -26.59 -10.39 -13.93
N GLY A 87 -25.64 -10.16 -14.86
CA GLY A 87 -25.51 -8.89 -15.59
C GLY A 87 -24.98 -7.68 -14.81
N VAL A 88 -24.60 -7.85 -13.54
CA VAL A 88 -24.23 -6.76 -12.61
C VAL A 88 -23.08 -5.90 -13.13
N VAL A 89 -22.02 -6.50 -13.68
CA VAL A 89 -20.87 -5.76 -14.21
C VAL A 89 -21.30 -4.83 -15.35
N THR A 90 -22.16 -5.31 -16.24
CA THR A 90 -22.69 -4.52 -17.36
C THR A 90 -23.51 -3.35 -16.85
N THR A 91 -24.37 -3.56 -15.86
CA THR A 91 -25.16 -2.49 -15.23
C THR A 91 -24.28 -1.43 -14.58
N PHE A 92 -23.23 -1.82 -13.85
CA PHE A 92 -22.27 -0.86 -13.28
C PHE A 92 -21.58 -0.03 -14.35
N LEU A 93 -21.09 -0.65 -15.44
CA LEU A 93 -20.44 0.08 -16.52
C LEU A 93 -21.40 1.02 -17.26
N LYS A 94 -22.64 0.56 -17.51
CA LYS A 94 -23.69 1.39 -18.11
C LYS A 94 -23.97 2.62 -17.25
N TYR A 95 -24.20 2.43 -15.94
CA TYR A 95 -24.38 3.52 -15.00
C TYR A 95 -23.21 4.52 -15.04
N LEU A 96 -21.97 4.03 -15.05
CA LEU A 96 -20.79 4.87 -15.08
C LEU A 96 -20.67 5.69 -16.38
N LEU A 97 -21.00 5.11 -17.54
CA LEU A 97 -20.99 5.80 -18.83
C LEU A 97 -22.11 6.84 -18.91
N GLU A 98 -23.35 6.45 -18.58
CA GLU A 98 -24.54 7.31 -18.68
C GLU A 98 -24.47 8.53 -17.74
N ASN A 99 -23.80 8.37 -16.58
CA ASN A 99 -23.60 9.46 -15.63
C ASN A 99 -22.28 10.25 -15.87
N GLY A 100 -21.57 9.99 -16.97
CA GLY A 100 -20.33 10.71 -17.32
C GLY A 100 -19.21 10.53 -16.28
N LYS A 101 -19.20 9.42 -15.53
CA LYS A 101 -18.16 9.13 -14.54
C LYS A 101 -16.88 8.59 -15.20
N ILE A 102 -17.02 7.98 -16.37
CA ILE A 102 -15.94 7.47 -17.22
C ILE A 102 -16.20 7.83 -18.69
N ASP A 103 -15.14 7.97 -19.47
CA ASP A 103 -15.20 8.22 -20.92
C ASP A 103 -15.24 6.92 -21.73
N GLY A 104 -14.85 5.81 -21.09
CA GLY A 104 -14.87 4.48 -21.69
C GLY A 104 -14.64 3.36 -20.68
N ALA A 105 -15.08 2.17 -21.04
CA ALA A 105 -14.87 0.93 -20.31
C ALA A 105 -13.88 0.02 -21.06
N ILE A 106 -12.90 -0.51 -20.34
CA ILE A 106 -11.99 -1.54 -20.85
C ILE A 106 -12.53 -2.90 -20.41
N VAL A 107 -13.00 -3.66 -21.40
CA VAL A 107 -13.65 -4.96 -21.21
C VAL A 107 -13.02 -6.02 -22.11
N VAL A 108 -13.38 -7.29 -21.86
CA VAL A 108 -12.93 -8.42 -22.67
C VAL A 108 -14.10 -8.94 -23.50
N GLY A 109 -14.06 -8.64 -24.79
CA GLY A 109 -14.91 -9.23 -25.83
C GLY A 109 -14.37 -10.59 -26.29
N GLU A 110 -14.84 -11.05 -27.45
CA GLU A 110 -14.35 -12.27 -28.07
C GLU A 110 -14.32 -12.18 -29.61
N GLU A 111 -13.44 -12.98 -30.21
CA GLU A 111 -13.47 -13.37 -31.61
C GLU A 111 -13.33 -14.90 -31.66
N CYS A 112 -14.40 -15.62 -32.01
CA CYS A 112 -14.46 -17.09 -31.91
C CYS A 112 -13.99 -17.65 -30.56
N TRP A 113 -14.54 -17.13 -29.45
CA TRP A 113 -14.15 -17.46 -28.07
C TRP A 113 -12.71 -17.13 -27.68
N LYS A 114 -11.92 -16.53 -28.58
CA LYS A 114 -10.61 -15.97 -28.26
C LYS A 114 -10.82 -14.61 -27.60
N PRO A 115 -10.33 -14.38 -26.36
CA PRO A 115 -10.55 -13.12 -25.67
C PRO A 115 -9.86 -11.96 -26.39
N VAL A 116 -10.60 -10.89 -26.67
CA VAL A 116 -10.07 -9.65 -27.27
C VAL A 116 -10.38 -8.49 -26.34
N SER A 117 -9.37 -7.67 -26.06
CA SER A 117 -9.54 -6.46 -25.25
C SER A 117 -10.19 -5.36 -26.09
N LEU A 118 -11.28 -4.77 -25.58
CA LEU A 118 -12.06 -3.74 -26.27
C LEU A 118 -12.16 -2.46 -25.43
N VAL A 119 -12.22 -1.32 -26.12
CA VAL A 119 -12.63 -0.03 -25.56
C VAL A 119 -14.10 0.17 -25.92
N VAL A 120 -14.95 0.31 -24.92
CA VAL A 120 -16.39 0.55 -25.10
C VAL A 120 -16.74 1.94 -24.59
N GLN A 121 -17.29 2.79 -25.45
CA GLN A 121 -17.70 4.15 -25.10
C GLN A 121 -19.23 4.31 -25.03
N ASN A 122 -19.98 3.35 -25.56
CA ASN A 122 -21.44 3.36 -25.60
C ASN A 122 -22.01 2.18 -24.80
N ALA A 123 -23.05 2.42 -23.99
CA ALA A 123 -23.65 1.39 -23.15
C ALA A 123 -24.22 0.20 -23.95
N GLU A 124 -24.79 0.45 -25.14
CA GLU A 124 -25.36 -0.59 -26.00
C GLU A 124 -24.31 -1.63 -26.45
N ASP A 125 -23.07 -1.19 -26.67
CA ASP A 125 -21.97 -2.06 -27.10
C ASP A 125 -21.46 -2.97 -25.97
N LEU A 126 -21.77 -2.67 -24.70
CA LEU A 126 -21.41 -3.54 -23.58
C LEU A 126 -22.12 -4.90 -23.66
N LEU A 127 -23.34 -4.94 -24.21
CA LEU A 127 -24.15 -6.16 -24.34
C LEU A 127 -23.42 -7.24 -25.15
N LYS A 128 -22.66 -6.82 -26.17
CA LYS A 128 -21.87 -7.71 -27.05
C LYS A 128 -20.70 -8.37 -26.30
N THR A 129 -20.38 -7.92 -25.08
CA THR A 129 -19.22 -8.39 -24.31
C THR A 129 -19.59 -9.24 -23.09
N ALA A 130 -20.89 -9.45 -22.81
CA ALA A 130 -21.38 -10.01 -21.55
C ALA A 130 -21.16 -11.53 -21.33
N LYS A 131 -20.71 -12.28 -22.34
CA LYS A 131 -20.39 -13.72 -22.21
C LYS A 131 -19.12 -13.93 -21.36
N SER A 132 -19.02 -15.01 -20.59
CA SER A 132 -17.78 -15.36 -19.89
C SER A 132 -16.77 -16.04 -20.79
N LYS A 133 -15.52 -15.62 -20.68
CA LYS A 133 -14.39 -16.19 -21.41
C LYS A 133 -13.43 -16.80 -20.40
N TYR A 134 -13.11 -18.08 -20.57
CA TYR A 134 -12.30 -18.85 -19.62
C TYR A 134 -10.83 -18.99 -20.04
N THR A 135 -10.43 -18.37 -21.14
CA THR A 135 -9.07 -18.43 -21.69
C THR A 135 -8.26 -17.17 -21.39
N VAL A 136 -6.95 -17.20 -21.69
CA VAL A 136 -6.03 -16.10 -21.39
C VAL A 136 -6.45 -14.81 -22.12
N SER A 137 -6.61 -13.71 -21.38
CA SER A 137 -6.92 -12.38 -21.89
C SER A 137 -5.88 -11.33 -21.48
N THR A 138 -5.73 -10.31 -22.32
CA THR A 138 -4.90 -9.12 -22.07
C THR A 138 -5.78 -7.86 -21.96
N LEU A 139 -5.15 -6.74 -21.61
CA LEU A 139 -5.81 -5.43 -21.49
C LEU A 139 -5.17 -4.38 -22.41
N ASP A 140 -4.76 -4.80 -23.61
CA ASP A 140 -4.08 -3.90 -24.56
C ASP A 140 -4.98 -2.73 -24.99
N ALA A 141 -6.30 -2.86 -24.87
CA ALA A 141 -7.23 -1.75 -25.10
C ALA A 141 -7.03 -0.58 -24.15
N LEU A 142 -6.44 -0.78 -22.97
CA LEU A 142 -6.12 0.33 -22.06
C LEU A 142 -5.11 1.30 -22.67
N ARG A 143 -4.13 0.78 -23.43
CA ARG A 143 -3.17 1.62 -24.17
C ARG A 143 -3.87 2.34 -25.33
N LYS A 144 -4.69 1.62 -26.09
CA LYS A 144 -5.49 2.22 -27.19
C LYS A 144 -6.40 3.34 -26.69
N ALA A 145 -7.04 3.17 -25.53
CA ALA A 145 -7.87 4.21 -24.91
C ALA A 145 -7.08 5.50 -24.64
N GLY A 146 -5.83 5.40 -24.17
CA GLY A 146 -4.96 6.56 -23.98
C GLY A 146 -4.55 7.22 -25.30
N GLU A 147 -4.28 6.42 -26.32
CA GLU A 147 -3.99 6.87 -27.69
C GLU A 147 -5.21 7.57 -28.33
N MET A 148 -6.43 7.08 -28.06
CA MET A 148 -7.72 7.70 -28.44
C MET A 148 -8.02 8.99 -27.66
N GLY A 149 -7.28 9.26 -26.58
CA GLY A 149 -7.43 10.48 -25.80
C GLY A 149 -8.48 10.42 -24.69
N LEU A 150 -8.93 9.23 -24.29
CA LEU A 150 -9.78 9.09 -23.11
C LEU A 150 -9.03 9.51 -21.84
N GLU A 151 -9.71 10.16 -20.90
CA GLU A 151 -9.12 10.65 -19.67
C GLU A 151 -9.40 9.71 -18.49
N LYS A 152 -10.65 9.24 -18.36
CA LYS A 152 -11.11 8.36 -17.27
C LYS A 152 -11.71 7.08 -17.81
N VAL A 153 -11.26 5.94 -17.30
CA VAL A 153 -11.81 4.64 -17.70
C VAL A 153 -12.16 3.76 -16.51
N ALA A 154 -13.16 2.90 -16.69
CA ALA A 154 -13.36 1.73 -15.84
C ALA A 154 -12.69 0.51 -16.49
N VAL A 155 -12.10 -0.37 -15.69
CA VAL A 155 -11.48 -1.61 -16.21
C VAL A 155 -12.09 -2.81 -15.51
N VAL A 156 -12.61 -3.76 -16.30
CA VAL A 156 -13.02 -5.07 -15.82
C VAL A 156 -11.86 -6.03 -15.98
N GLY A 157 -11.48 -6.71 -14.90
CA GLY A 157 -10.30 -7.57 -14.91
C GLY A 157 -10.38 -8.77 -13.99
N LEU A 158 -9.60 -9.79 -14.33
CA LEU A 158 -9.36 -10.94 -13.47
C LEU A 158 -8.40 -10.55 -12.33
N PRO A 159 -8.32 -11.32 -11.22
CA PRO A 159 -7.50 -10.94 -10.08
C PRO A 159 -6.06 -10.61 -10.46
N CYS A 160 -5.43 -11.38 -11.35
CA CYS A 160 -4.06 -11.11 -11.80
C CYS A 160 -3.90 -9.76 -12.54
N GLN A 161 -4.90 -9.34 -13.32
CA GLN A 161 -4.92 -8.05 -14.00
C GLN A 161 -5.18 -6.93 -13.02
N ILE A 162 -6.20 -7.06 -12.15
CA ILE A 162 -6.49 -6.10 -11.07
C ILE A 162 -5.26 -5.85 -10.20
N ASN A 163 -4.53 -6.91 -9.85
CA ASN A 163 -3.29 -6.77 -9.08
C ASN A 163 -2.26 -5.92 -9.83
N GLY A 164 -2.07 -6.10 -11.13
CA GLY A 164 -1.15 -5.27 -11.93
C GLY A 164 -1.65 -3.83 -12.15
N LEU A 165 -2.96 -3.64 -12.38
CA LEU A 165 -3.57 -2.32 -12.62
C LEU A 165 -3.64 -1.46 -11.37
N ARG A 166 -3.97 -2.04 -10.21
CA ARG A 166 -3.94 -1.32 -8.93
C ARG A 166 -2.52 -0.86 -8.62
N LYS A 167 -1.52 -1.67 -8.96
CA LYS A 167 -0.14 -1.22 -8.94
C LYS A 167 0.10 -0.09 -9.94
N LEU A 168 -0.47 -0.10 -11.13
CA LEU A 168 -0.37 1.04 -12.05
C LEU A 168 -1.05 2.33 -11.52
N GLN A 169 -2.07 2.26 -10.66
CA GLN A 169 -2.63 3.44 -9.98
C GLN A 169 -1.74 3.96 -8.84
N TYR A 170 -1.04 3.06 -8.15
CA TYR A 170 -0.26 3.37 -6.94
C TYR A 170 1.26 3.47 -7.14
N PHE A 171 1.82 2.79 -8.13
CA PHE A 171 3.22 2.86 -8.47
C PHE A 171 3.64 4.09 -9.31
N PRO A 172 2.76 4.97 -9.83
CA PRO A 172 3.16 6.34 -10.14
C PRO A 172 3.74 7.03 -8.89
N TYR A 173 3.31 6.62 -7.69
CA TYR A 173 3.90 7.05 -6.42
C TYR A 173 5.22 6.34 -6.05
N LEU A 174 5.60 5.25 -6.74
CA LEU A 174 6.82 4.45 -6.50
C LEU A 174 7.89 4.70 -7.59
N SER A 175 7.51 4.82 -8.87
CA SER A 175 8.40 5.07 -10.00
C SER A 175 7.71 5.55 -11.28
N LYS A 176 8.32 6.57 -11.87
CA LYS A 176 8.62 6.70 -13.32
C LYS A 176 7.50 6.67 -14.36
N HIS A 177 6.20 6.69 -14.07
CA HIS A 177 5.20 6.75 -15.16
C HIS A 177 5.47 7.92 -16.13
N ASP A 178 5.79 9.11 -15.59
CA ASP A 178 6.16 10.28 -16.41
C ASP A 178 7.67 10.37 -16.68
N GLY A 179 8.49 9.59 -15.96
CA GLY A 179 9.95 9.61 -16.09
C GLY A 179 10.50 8.55 -17.05
N GLU A 180 9.73 7.50 -17.34
CA GLU A 180 10.09 6.44 -18.27
C GLU A 180 9.67 6.82 -19.68
N LEU A 181 10.58 7.50 -20.36
CA LEU A 181 10.42 7.91 -21.74
C LEU A 181 10.79 6.78 -22.70
N GLY A 182 10.04 6.69 -23.79
CA GLY A 182 10.38 5.85 -24.94
C GLY A 182 11.45 6.47 -25.83
N LYS A 183 11.81 5.78 -26.90
CA LYS A 183 12.76 6.24 -27.94
C LYS A 183 12.33 7.58 -28.56
N ASN A 184 11.04 7.87 -28.55
CA ASN A 184 10.44 9.12 -29.02
C ASN A 184 10.49 10.27 -27.99
N GLY A 185 11.11 10.06 -26.82
CA GLY A 185 11.18 11.05 -25.75
C GLY A 185 9.87 11.30 -25.00
N LYS A 186 8.83 10.46 -25.21
CA LYS A 186 7.51 10.61 -24.59
C LYS A 186 7.21 9.42 -23.65
N PRO A 187 6.50 9.64 -22.53
CA PRO A 187 5.99 8.54 -21.70
C PRO A 187 4.84 7.81 -22.42
N VAL A 188 4.46 6.63 -21.90
CA VAL A 188 3.21 5.98 -22.33
C VAL A 188 2.03 6.86 -21.90
N LYS A 189 1.13 7.15 -22.83
CA LYS A 189 -0.13 7.82 -22.52
C LYS A 189 -1.17 6.77 -22.12
N LEU A 190 -1.53 6.74 -20.83
CA LEU A 190 -2.58 5.88 -20.29
C LEU A 190 -3.68 6.76 -19.68
N PRO A 191 -4.96 6.40 -19.83
CA PRO A 191 -6.04 7.09 -19.13
C PRO A 191 -5.94 6.82 -17.62
N LYS A 192 -6.53 7.71 -16.81
CA LYS A 192 -6.74 7.46 -15.39
C LYS A 192 -7.72 6.30 -15.25
N ILE A 193 -7.26 5.23 -14.60
CA ILE A 193 -8.13 4.14 -14.17
C ILE A 193 -8.96 4.69 -12.99
N GLU A 194 -10.23 5.00 -13.24
CA GLU A 194 -11.13 5.58 -12.23
C GLU A 194 -11.83 4.49 -11.42
N TYR A 195 -12.20 3.38 -12.05
CA TYR A 195 -12.85 2.23 -11.41
C TYR A 195 -12.21 0.90 -11.85
N LEU A 196 -11.99 0.01 -10.89
CA LEU A 196 -11.54 -1.37 -11.09
C LEU A 196 -12.64 -2.33 -10.64
N ILE A 197 -13.25 -3.02 -11.60
CA ILE A 197 -14.24 -4.07 -11.36
C ILE A 197 -13.55 -5.43 -11.53
N GLY A 198 -13.43 -6.16 -10.42
CA GLY A 198 -12.78 -7.46 -10.37
C GLY A 198 -13.76 -8.60 -10.60
N LEU A 199 -13.36 -9.62 -11.35
CA LEU A 199 -14.14 -10.85 -11.50
C LEU A 199 -13.61 -11.96 -10.60
N PHE A 200 -14.50 -12.81 -10.10
CA PHE A 200 -14.11 -14.05 -9.43
C PHE A 200 -13.45 -14.99 -10.46
N CYS A 201 -12.34 -15.59 -10.09
CA CYS A 201 -11.56 -16.42 -11.01
C CYS A 201 -10.82 -17.51 -10.25
N MET A 202 -11.03 -18.78 -10.63
CA MET A 202 -10.20 -19.90 -10.15
C MET A 202 -8.96 -20.07 -11.02
N GLU A 203 -9.14 -20.14 -12.33
CA GLU A 203 -8.08 -20.38 -13.31
C GLU A 203 -8.47 -19.89 -14.71
N LYS A 204 -7.50 -19.94 -15.62
CA LYS A 204 -7.66 -19.64 -17.04
C LYS A 204 -7.06 -20.80 -17.81
N PHE A 205 -7.67 -21.16 -18.94
CA PHE A 205 -7.21 -22.23 -19.81
C PHE A 205 -6.42 -21.68 -21.01
N ASP A 206 -5.55 -22.51 -21.56
CA ASP A 206 -4.89 -22.22 -22.82
C ASP A 206 -5.90 -22.37 -23.98
N TYR A 207 -5.96 -21.39 -24.88
CA TYR A 207 -7.00 -21.33 -25.91
C TYR A 207 -6.85 -22.46 -26.94
N ASP A 208 -5.61 -22.73 -27.37
CA ASP A 208 -5.33 -23.78 -28.35
C ASP A 208 -5.59 -25.17 -27.75
N ASN A 209 -5.18 -25.39 -26.49
CA ASN A 209 -5.54 -26.59 -25.76
C ASN A 209 -7.06 -26.76 -25.60
N MET A 210 -7.78 -25.68 -25.28
CA MET A 210 -9.24 -25.71 -25.18
C MET A 210 -9.89 -26.09 -26.51
N LYS A 211 -9.40 -25.55 -27.65
CA LYS A 211 -9.84 -25.97 -28.99
C LYS A 211 -9.59 -27.45 -29.24
N GLU A 212 -8.40 -27.96 -28.91
CA GLU A 212 -8.06 -29.36 -29.08
C GLU A 212 -8.95 -30.29 -28.25
N VAL A 213 -9.21 -29.95 -26.98
CA VAL A 213 -10.07 -30.75 -26.09
C VAL A 213 -11.52 -30.75 -26.59
N LEU A 214 -12.02 -29.61 -27.05
CA LEU A 214 -13.36 -29.52 -27.65
C LEU A 214 -13.45 -30.35 -28.94
N ALA A 215 -12.45 -30.27 -29.82
CA ALA A 215 -12.40 -31.06 -31.05
C ALA A 215 -12.38 -32.57 -30.77
N LYS A 216 -11.65 -33.03 -29.73
CA LYS A 216 -11.68 -34.43 -29.26
C LYS A 216 -13.07 -34.90 -28.85
N HIS A 217 -13.93 -33.99 -28.39
CA HIS A 217 -15.33 -34.26 -28.04
C HIS A 217 -16.32 -34.02 -29.20
N GLY A 218 -15.80 -33.83 -30.42
CA GLY A 218 -16.61 -33.52 -31.60
C GLY A 218 -17.34 -32.19 -31.48
N ILE A 219 -16.76 -31.22 -30.78
CA ILE A 219 -17.29 -29.88 -30.61
C ILE A 219 -16.47 -28.91 -31.43
N ASP A 220 -17.13 -28.24 -32.36
CA ASP A 220 -16.59 -27.08 -33.04
C ASP A 220 -16.83 -25.84 -32.17
N ILE A 221 -15.75 -25.17 -31.76
CA ILE A 221 -15.81 -24.00 -30.87
C ILE A 221 -16.60 -22.84 -31.50
N GLU A 222 -16.61 -22.73 -32.83
CA GLU A 222 -17.31 -21.65 -33.54
C GLU A 222 -18.82 -21.78 -33.44
N LYS A 223 -19.32 -22.99 -33.17
CA LYS A 223 -20.75 -23.29 -32.99
C LYS A 223 -21.21 -23.19 -31.53
N VAL A 224 -20.31 -22.88 -30.60
CA VAL A 224 -20.65 -22.79 -29.17
C VAL A 224 -21.37 -21.48 -28.89
N GLU A 225 -22.54 -21.59 -28.26
CA GLU A 225 -23.37 -20.45 -27.88
C GLU A 225 -22.94 -19.89 -26.52
N LYS A 226 -22.61 -20.78 -25.57
CA LYS A 226 -22.27 -20.45 -24.19
C LYS A 226 -21.33 -21.48 -23.56
N PHE A 227 -20.40 -20.99 -22.73
CA PHE A 227 -19.68 -21.79 -21.75
C PHE A 227 -20.14 -21.46 -20.33
N ASP A 228 -20.15 -22.46 -19.46
CA ASP A 228 -20.35 -22.28 -18.02
C ASP A 228 -19.49 -23.28 -17.23
N ILE A 229 -19.16 -22.98 -15.98
CA ILE A 229 -18.39 -23.88 -15.11
C ILE A 229 -19.19 -24.19 -13.85
N LYS A 230 -19.62 -25.45 -13.71
CA LYS A 230 -20.34 -25.94 -12.52
C LYS A 230 -19.76 -27.25 -12.03
N LYS A 231 -19.50 -27.33 -10.73
CA LYS A 231 -19.03 -28.55 -10.04
C LYS A 231 -17.80 -29.23 -10.67
N GLY A 232 -16.87 -28.44 -11.22
CA GLY A 232 -15.62 -28.97 -11.79
C GLY A 232 -15.75 -29.49 -13.22
N LYS A 233 -16.85 -29.15 -13.91
CA LYS A 233 -17.04 -29.45 -15.33
C LYS A 233 -17.23 -28.16 -16.13
N LEU A 234 -16.74 -28.16 -17.37
CA LEU A 234 -17.09 -27.17 -18.38
C LEU A 234 -18.39 -27.62 -19.06
N LEU A 235 -19.41 -26.78 -18.96
CA LEU A 235 -20.70 -26.96 -19.63
C LEU A 235 -20.63 -26.20 -20.96
N VAL A 236 -20.86 -26.91 -22.05
CA VAL A 236 -20.81 -26.37 -23.41
C VAL A 236 -22.20 -26.45 -24.03
N TYR A 237 -22.76 -25.30 -24.38
CA TYR A 237 -24.09 -25.19 -24.97
C TYR A 237 -23.98 -24.97 -26.47
N ILE A 238 -24.57 -25.86 -27.27
CA ILE A 238 -24.52 -25.86 -28.74
C ILE A 238 -25.89 -26.28 -29.26
N ASN A 239 -26.54 -25.46 -30.10
CA ASN A 239 -27.84 -25.76 -30.70
C ASN A 239 -28.91 -26.16 -29.66
N GLY A 240 -28.88 -25.56 -28.46
CA GLY A 240 -29.75 -25.94 -27.35
C GLY A 240 -29.37 -27.21 -26.57
N ASP A 241 -28.42 -28.01 -27.06
CA ASP A 241 -27.88 -29.17 -26.34
C ASP A 241 -26.76 -28.78 -25.38
N LYS A 242 -26.67 -29.50 -24.26
CA LYS A 242 -25.66 -29.30 -23.23
C LYS A 242 -24.70 -30.49 -23.19
N LYS A 243 -23.41 -30.24 -23.45
CA LYS A 243 -22.32 -31.20 -23.23
C LYS A 243 -21.52 -30.84 -21.98
N GLU A 244 -21.03 -31.85 -21.26
CA GLU A 244 -20.20 -31.66 -20.07
C GLU A 244 -18.82 -32.30 -20.26
N ILE A 245 -17.74 -31.55 -20.01
CA ILE A 245 -16.35 -32.02 -20.10
C ILE A 245 -15.66 -31.80 -18.74
N ASP A 246 -14.83 -32.73 -18.27
CA ASP A 246 -14.11 -32.57 -17.00
C ASP A 246 -13.03 -31.48 -17.14
N LEU A 247 -12.98 -30.55 -16.18
CA LEU A 247 -11.97 -29.48 -16.20
C LEU A 247 -10.53 -30.00 -16.14
N LYS A 248 -10.31 -31.23 -15.65
CA LYS A 248 -8.98 -31.86 -15.61
C LYS A 248 -8.40 -32.15 -16.99
N GLU A 249 -9.22 -32.20 -18.02
CA GLU A 249 -8.78 -32.43 -19.40
C GLU A 249 -8.18 -31.17 -20.02
N PHE A 250 -8.48 -29.99 -19.46
CA PHE A 250 -7.98 -28.72 -19.94
C PHE A 250 -6.68 -28.33 -19.22
N GLU A 251 -5.72 -27.85 -20.00
CA GLU A 251 -4.49 -27.29 -19.49
C GLU A 251 -4.75 -25.88 -18.93
N ILE A 252 -4.36 -25.69 -17.67
CA ILE A 252 -4.45 -24.39 -17.02
C ILE A 252 -3.17 -23.59 -17.23
N CYS A 253 -3.33 -22.27 -17.40
CA CYS A 253 -2.22 -21.33 -17.40
C CYS A 253 -1.34 -21.58 -16.16
N SER A 254 -0.06 -21.92 -16.37
CA SER A 254 0.88 -22.32 -15.31
C SER A 254 0.92 -21.33 -14.13
N GLY A 255 0.91 -20.02 -14.41
CA GLY A 255 0.92 -18.97 -13.38
C GLY A 255 -0.34 -18.87 -12.52
N CYS A 256 -1.42 -19.59 -12.86
CA CYS A 256 -2.62 -19.72 -12.02
C CYS A 256 -2.37 -20.63 -10.80
N LYS A 257 -1.39 -21.53 -10.86
CA LYS A 257 -0.91 -22.31 -9.70
C LYS A 257 -0.21 -21.41 -8.68
N MET A 258 0.49 -20.39 -9.16
CA MET A 258 1.13 -19.35 -8.34
C MET A 258 0.19 -18.21 -7.93
N CYS A 259 -1.13 -18.35 -8.10
CA CYS A 259 -2.11 -17.30 -7.79
C CYS A 259 -2.84 -17.57 -6.48
N ARG A 260 -2.85 -16.58 -5.57
CA ARG A 260 -3.53 -16.66 -4.26
C ARG A 260 -4.94 -16.05 -4.25
N ASP A 261 -5.23 -15.18 -5.21
CA ASP A 261 -6.38 -14.28 -5.18
C ASP A 261 -7.55 -14.82 -6.02
N PHE A 262 -8.66 -15.18 -5.38
CA PHE A 262 -9.84 -15.75 -6.03
C PHE A 262 -10.81 -14.67 -6.51
N ASP A 263 -11.12 -13.73 -5.63
CA ASP A 263 -12.22 -12.78 -5.75
C ASP A 263 -11.73 -11.36 -6.01
N ALA A 264 -10.54 -11.20 -6.59
CA ALA A 264 -9.95 -9.92 -6.97
C ALA A 264 -9.91 -8.93 -5.78
N SER A 265 -9.24 -9.34 -4.70
CA SER A 265 -9.19 -8.62 -3.42
C SER A 265 -8.65 -7.18 -3.45
N MET A 266 -8.17 -6.70 -4.61
CA MET A 266 -7.69 -5.32 -4.82
C MET A 266 -8.56 -4.52 -5.82
N ALA A 267 -9.74 -5.02 -6.19
CA ALA A 267 -10.73 -4.29 -6.98
C ALA A 267 -11.51 -3.31 -6.09
N ASP A 268 -12.18 -2.33 -6.70
CA ASP A 268 -13.14 -1.46 -6.00
C ASP A 268 -14.44 -2.21 -5.71
N VAL A 269 -14.85 -3.04 -6.66
CA VAL A 269 -15.95 -4.00 -6.54
C VAL A 269 -15.52 -5.33 -7.13
N SER A 270 -15.80 -6.43 -6.44
CA SER A 270 -15.62 -7.78 -6.98
C SER A 270 -16.96 -8.43 -7.29
N VAL A 271 -17.08 -9.08 -8.45
CA VAL A 271 -18.32 -9.70 -8.91
C VAL A 271 -18.10 -11.15 -9.33
N GLY A 272 -19.03 -12.04 -8.99
CA GLY A 272 -19.06 -13.41 -9.49
C GLY A 272 -20.26 -14.20 -8.95
N SER A 273 -20.56 -15.35 -9.55
CA SER A 273 -21.76 -16.15 -9.19
C SER A 273 -21.65 -17.00 -7.92
N VAL A 274 -20.48 -17.07 -7.29
CA VAL A 274 -20.30 -17.92 -6.10
C VAL A 274 -20.82 -17.20 -4.87
N GLY A 275 -21.73 -17.85 -4.15
CA GLY A 275 -22.32 -17.33 -2.91
C GLY A 275 -23.69 -16.68 -3.11
N SER A 276 -24.12 -16.48 -4.35
CA SER A 276 -25.44 -15.94 -4.70
C SER A 276 -26.42 -17.04 -5.14
N PRO A 277 -27.73 -16.78 -5.10
CA PRO A 277 -28.75 -17.63 -5.73
C PRO A 277 -28.57 -17.74 -7.26
N ASP A 278 -29.11 -18.79 -7.86
CA ASP A 278 -29.10 -18.96 -9.33
C ASP A 278 -29.75 -17.73 -10.01
N GLY A 279 -29.07 -17.17 -11.01
CA GLY A 279 -29.50 -15.95 -11.72
C GLY A 279 -29.08 -14.63 -11.09
N TYR A 280 -28.40 -14.65 -9.94
CA TYR A 280 -27.81 -13.48 -9.27
C TYR A 280 -26.29 -13.56 -9.24
N SER A 281 -25.63 -12.40 -9.08
CA SER A 281 -24.20 -12.29 -8.80
C SER A 281 -23.96 -11.91 -7.36
N THR A 282 -22.94 -12.48 -6.75
CA THR A 282 -22.30 -11.92 -5.56
C THR A 282 -21.52 -10.67 -5.94
N VAL A 283 -21.63 -9.65 -5.10
CA VAL A 283 -20.96 -8.35 -5.20
C VAL A 283 -20.25 -8.09 -3.88
N ILE A 284 -18.94 -7.83 -3.94
CA ILE A 284 -18.13 -7.46 -2.78
C ILE A 284 -17.67 -6.02 -2.96
N ILE A 285 -18.16 -5.12 -2.11
CA ILE A 285 -17.74 -3.71 -2.11
C ILE A 285 -16.48 -3.56 -1.27
N ARG A 286 -15.45 -2.91 -1.83
CA ARG A 286 -14.10 -2.89 -1.25
C ARG A 286 -13.52 -1.51 -0.99
N THR A 287 -13.90 -0.50 -1.77
CA THR A 287 -13.37 0.87 -1.64
C THR A 287 -14.50 1.89 -1.68
N GLU A 288 -14.19 3.17 -1.41
CA GLU A 288 -15.14 4.27 -1.58
C GLU A 288 -15.68 4.33 -3.01
N LYS A 289 -14.83 4.06 -4.01
CA LYS A 289 -15.24 3.94 -5.42
C LYS A 289 -16.25 2.84 -5.68
N GLY A 290 -16.14 1.72 -4.95
CA GLY A 290 -17.14 0.67 -5.01
C GLY A 290 -18.47 1.10 -4.38
N GLU A 291 -18.42 1.86 -3.28
CA GLU A 291 -19.62 2.41 -2.64
C GLU A 291 -20.35 3.40 -3.56
N GLU A 292 -19.62 4.23 -4.31
CA GLU A 292 -20.21 5.19 -5.26
C GLU A 292 -21.14 4.53 -6.30
N ILE A 293 -20.86 3.30 -6.72
CA ILE A 293 -21.64 2.59 -7.76
C ILE A 293 -22.59 1.54 -7.18
N LYS A 294 -22.62 1.37 -5.85
CA LYS A 294 -23.42 0.36 -5.16
C LYS A 294 -24.91 0.44 -5.51
N ASN A 295 -25.44 1.67 -5.62
CA ASN A 295 -26.86 1.94 -5.87
C ASN A 295 -27.28 1.76 -7.34
N ALA A 296 -26.35 1.47 -8.24
CA ALA A 296 -26.67 1.19 -9.64
C ALA A 296 -27.39 -0.16 -9.83
N VAL A 297 -27.34 -1.04 -8.82
CA VAL A 297 -28.03 -2.34 -8.80
C VAL A 297 -28.76 -2.48 -7.48
N GLU A 298 -29.94 -3.11 -7.48
CA GLU A 298 -30.62 -3.51 -6.25
C GLU A 298 -29.82 -4.64 -5.58
N LEU A 299 -29.12 -4.30 -4.49
CA LEU A 299 -28.29 -5.22 -3.73
C LEU A 299 -29.02 -5.74 -2.50
N LYS A 300 -28.88 -7.04 -2.24
CA LYS A 300 -29.53 -7.77 -1.14
C LYS A 300 -28.47 -8.45 -0.27
N GLU A 301 -28.77 -8.57 1.02
CA GLU A 301 -27.96 -9.34 1.96
C GLU A 301 -28.34 -10.83 1.93
N GLY A 302 -27.47 -11.68 2.46
CA GLY A 302 -27.65 -13.14 2.52
C GLY A 302 -26.74 -13.94 1.59
N VAL A 303 -25.57 -13.39 1.25
CA VAL A 303 -24.53 -14.10 0.50
C VAL A 303 -24.02 -15.30 1.32
N ASN A 304 -23.91 -16.47 0.69
CA ASN A 304 -23.26 -17.63 1.29
C ASN A 304 -21.73 -17.43 1.35
N LEU A 305 -21.25 -16.87 2.46
CA LEU A 305 -19.83 -16.60 2.70
C LEU A 305 -18.99 -17.88 2.79
N GLU A 306 -19.56 -18.97 3.28
CA GLU A 306 -18.86 -20.26 3.39
C GLU A 306 -18.46 -20.79 2.01
N ALA A 307 -19.32 -20.61 1.00
CA ALA A 307 -19.03 -21.01 -0.38
C ALA A 307 -17.85 -20.21 -0.97
N ILE A 308 -17.80 -18.90 -0.71
CA ILE A 308 -16.70 -18.02 -1.15
C ILE A 308 -15.41 -18.42 -0.45
N GLU A 309 -15.44 -18.57 0.87
CA GLU A 309 -14.27 -18.89 1.68
C GLU A 309 -13.72 -20.29 1.35
N LYS A 310 -14.59 -21.25 1.03
CA LYS A 310 -14.18 -22.56 0.53
C LYS A 310 -13.35 -22.46 -0.75
N LEU A 311 -13.71 -21.58 -1.68
CA LEU A 311 -12.94 -21.38 -2.92
C LEU A 311 -11.64 -20.59 -2.69
N ARG A 312 -11.65 -19.57 -1.82
CA ARG A 312 -10.42 -18.88 -1.37
C ARG A 312 -9.42 -19.88 -0.79
N LYS A 313 -9.85 -20.73 0.15
CA LYS A 313 -9.04 -21.80 0.76
C LYS A 313 -8.55 -22.81 -0.27
N LYS A 314 -9.41 -23.24 -1.21
CA LYS A 314 -9.02 -24.15 -2.29
C LYS A 314 -7.90 -23.56 -3.15
N LYS A 315 -8.00 -22.28 -3.49
CA LYS A 315 -6.98 -21.57 -4.27
C LYS A 315 -5.67 -21.43 -3.50
N LEU A 316 -5.73 -21.05 -2.22
CA LEU A 316 -4.56 -20.95 -1.36
C LEU A 316 -3.88 -22.32 -1.15
N LYS A 317 -4.65 -23.40 -0.98
CA LYS A 317 -4.12 -24.77 -0.87
C LYS A 317 -3.37 -25.20 -2.12
N ARG A 318 -3.91 -24.91 -3.31
CA ARG A 318 -3.22 -25.17 -4.58
C ARG A 318 -1.91 -24.40 -4.69
N PHE A 319 -1.91 -23.13 -4.29
CA PHE A 319 -0.72 -22.30 -4.24
C PHE A 319 0.35 -22.88 -3.30
N LYS A 320 0.00 -23.22 -2.06
CA LYS A 320 0.95 -23.81 -1.11
C LYS A 320 1.56 -25.11 -1.63
N LYS A 321 0.74 -25.98 -2.25
CA LYS A 321 1.23 -27.21 -2.87
C LYS A 321 2.24 -26.95 -4.00
N GLU A 322 2.01 -25.94 -4.83
CA GLU A 322 2.94 -25.56 -5.88
C GLU A 322 4.25 -24.98 -5.32
N VAL A 323 4.18 -24.18 -4.24
CA VAL A 323 5.38 -23.66 -3.56
C VAL A 323 6.25 -24.77 -2.98
N GLU A 324 5.65 -25.74 -2.29
CA GLU A 324 6.39 -26.89 -1.75
C GLU A 324 7.00 -27.74 -2.86
N LYS A 325 6.24 -28.06 -3.91
CA LYS A 325 6.76 -28.78 -5.08
C LYS A 325 7.99 -28.08 -5.67
N ARG A 326 7.92 -26.75 -5.83
CA ARG A 326 9.03 -25.94 -6.36
C ARG A 326 10.23 -25.94 -5.42
N LYS A 327 9.99 -25.88 -4.10
CA LYS A 327 11.04 -25.98 -3.07
C LYS A 327 11.78 -27.32 -3.16
N GLU A 328 11.04 -28.43 -3.21
CA GLU A 328 11.58 -29.79 -3.32
C GLU A 328 12.39 -29.98 -4.61
N ASN A 329 11.91 -29.43 -5.72
CA ASN A 329 12.56 -29.52 -7.03
C ASN A 329 13.66 -28.47 -7.26
N ASN A 330 13.93 -27.59 -6.28
CA ASN A 330 14.83 -26.44 -6.43
C ASN A 330 14.50 -25.55 -7.66
N GLU A 331 13.20 -25.38 -7.94
CA GLU A 331 12.68 -24.50 -8.99
C GLU A 331 12.63 -23.04 -8.52
N TYR A 332 12.76 -22.10 -9.45
CA TYR A 332 12.71 -20.67 -9.14
C TYR A 332 11.37 -20.24 -8.52
N ILE A 333 11.44 -19.32 -7.55
CA ILE A 333 10.30 -18.69 -6.86
C ILE A 333 10.60 -17.20 -6.62
N SER A 334 9.63 -16.35 -6.93
CA SER A 334 9.76 -14.89 -6.78
C SER A 334 9.32 -14.33 -5.42
N PHE A 335 8.71 -15.13 -4.55
CA PHE A 335 8.23 -14.75 -3.20
C PHE A 335 7.42 -13.44 -3.17
N TYR A 336 6.68 -13.15 -4.24
CA TYR A 336 6.01 -11.85 -4.45
C TYR A 336 5.01 -11.48 -3.33
N TRP A 337 4.50 -12.50 -2.63
CA TRP A 337 3.54 -12.34 -1.55
C TRP A 337 4.15 -11.82 -0.25
N THR A 338 5.47 -11.82 -0.10
CA THR A 338 6.14 -11.20 1.05
C THR A 338 5.79 -9.71 1.17
N SER A 339 5.51 -9.05 0.04
CA SER A 339 5.01 -7.66 0.00
C SER A 339 3.53 -7.48 0.36
N ASP A 340 2.82 -8.56 0.73
CA ASP A 340 1.51 -8.50 1.39
C ASP A 340 1.64 -8.02 2.85
N TYR A 341 2.86 -7.99 3.40
CA TYR A 341 3.15 -7.69 4.80
C TYR A 341 4.03 -6.44 4.96
N GLY A 342 3.80 -5.70 6.04
CA GLY A 342 4.61 -4.54 6.42
C GLY A 342 5.97 -4.96 6.96
N GLY A 343 7.01 -4.19 6.66
CA GLY A 343 8.35 -4.39 7.24
C GLY A 343 9.11 -5.60 6.71
N VAL A 344 8.64 -6.25 5.65
CA VAL A 344 9.35 -7.36 4.99
C VAL A 344 10.08 -6.83 3.76
N GLY A 345 11.40 -6.96 3.73
CA GLY A 345 12.24 -6.44 2.65
C GLY A 345 13.28 -7.44 2.16
N LYS A 346 13.50 -7.48 0.84
CA LYS A 346 14.50 -8.33 0.21
C LYS A 346 15.91 -7.75 0.42
N ARG A 347 16.85 -8.59 0.82
CA ARG A 347 18.28 -8.29 1.02
C ARG A 347 19.06 -8.52 -0.27
N ALA A 348 20.27 -7.95 -0.33
CA ALA A 348 21.15 -8.08 -1.49
C ALA A 348 21.60 -9.52 -1.77
N ASP A 349 21.68 -10.34 -0.72
CA ASP A 349 22.02 -11.78 -0.79
C ASP A 349 20.83 -12.67 -1.18
N GLY A 350 19.68 -12.07 -1.51
CA GLY A 350 18.47 -12.79 -1.93
C GLY A 350 17.57 -13.25 -0.77
N THR A 351 18.04 -13.20 0.47
CA THR A 351 17.23 -13.46 1.68
C THR A 351 16.35 -12.26 2.04
N TYR A 352 15.60 -12.34 3.14
CA TYR A 352 14.71 -11.30 3.61
C TYR A 352 15.13 -10.81 5.00
N PHE A 353 14.70 -9.58 5.30
CA PHE A 353 14.60 -9.10 6.67
C PHE A 353 13.15 -8.83 7.03
N ILE A 354 12.82 -8.97 8.32
CA ILE A 354 11.51 -8.64 8.88
C ILE A 354 11.73 -7.60 9.98
N ARG A 355 11.19 -6.40 9.79
CA ARG A 355 11.21 -5.32 10.78
C ARG A 355 9.96 -5.37 11.64
N ILE A 356 10.18 -5.60 12.93
CA ILE A 356 9.17 -5.46 13.97
C ILE A 356 9.04 -3.97 14.27
N ARG A 357 7.83 -3.41 14.20
CA ARG A 357 7.61 -1.99 14.49
C ARG A 357 8.05 -1.70 15.93
N ALA A 358 8.75 -0.57 16.12
CA ALA A 358 9.22 -0.18 17.44
C ALA A 358 8.04 0.05 18.41
N LYS A 359 8.17 -0.42 19.64
CA LYS A 359 7.25 -0.06 20.73
C LYS A 359 7.43 1.42 21.10
N PRO A 360 6.43 2.09 21.71
CA PRO A 360 6.55 3.47 22.17
C PRO A 360 7.83 3.68 23.00
N ALA A 361 8.65 4.65 22.59
CA ALA A 361 9.96 4.94 23.18
C ALA A 361 10.97 3.76 23.23
N GLY A 362 10.70 2.65 22.53
CA GLY A 362 11.58 1.49 22.48
C GLY A 362 11.56 0.63 23.75
N TRP A 363 10.49 0.68 24.55
CA TRP A 363 10.33 -0.19 25.71
C TRP A 363 9.72 -1.53 25.30
N TYR A 364 10.44 -2.63 25.58
CA TYR A 364 9.99 -4.00 25.32
C TYR A 364 9.91 -4.79 26.62
N SER A 365 8.92 -5.67 26.74
CA SER A 365 8.84 -6.60 27.86
C SER A 365 9.84 -7.75 27.69
N ILE A 366 10.19 -8.42 28.79
CA ILE A 366 11.06 -9.61 28.75
C ILE A 366 10.45 -10.70 27.85
N ASP A 367 9.13 -10.90 27.91
CA ASP A 367 8.46 -11.93 27.14
C ASP A 367 8.43 -11.59 25.64
N GLU A 368 8.27 -10.32 25.27
CA GLU A 368 8.41 -9.87 23.88
C GLU A 368 9.83 -10.13 23.35
N ILE A 369 10.86 -9.87 24.15
CA ILE A 369 12.25 -10.15 23.76
C ILE A 369 12.49 -11.66 23.64
N LYS A 370 11.98 -12.47 24.56
CA LYS A 370 12.06 -13.94 24.47
C LYS A 370 11.41 -14.46 23.19
N GLU A 371 10.25 -13.93 22.82
CA GLU A 371 9.58 -14.32 21.57
C GLU A 371 10.44 -13.98 20.34
N ILE A 372 11.03 -12.79 20.29
CA ILE A 372 11.94 -12.38 19.21
C ILE A 372 13.16 -13.31 19.15
N LEU A 373 13.72 -13.68 20.30
CA LEU A 373 14.85 -14.62 20.39
C LEU A 373 14.46 -16.02 19.92
N ASN A 374 13.31 -16.55 20.37
CA ASN A 374 12.81 -17.86 19.96
C ASN A 374 12.64 -17.94 18.44
N LEU A 375 12.07 -16.91 17.82
CA LEU A 375 11.94 -16.84 16.36
C LEU A 375 13.29 -16.71 15.67
N ALA A 376 14.21 -15.92 16.23
CA ALA A 376 15.56 -15.81 15.68
C ALA A 376 16.30 -17.15 15.70
N GLU A 377 16.19 -17.91 16.79
CA GLU A 377 16.78 -19.25 16.91
C GLU A 377 16.11 -20.24 15.94
N LYS A 378 14.76 -20.31 15.96
CA LYS A 378 13.96 -21.21 15.13
C LYS A 378 14.27 -21.08 13.63
N TYR A 379 14.51 -19.85 13.16
CA TYR A 379 14.77 -19.56 11.75
C TYR A 379 16.24 -19.20 11.44
N ASN A 380 17.15 -19.43 12.39
CA ASN A 380 18.57 -19.08 12.27
C ASN A 380 18.82 -17.63 11.79
N ALA A 381 18.02 -16.70 12.32
CA ALA A 381 18.03 -15.30 11.96
C ALA A 381 19.04 -14.50 12.79
N LYS A 382 19.59 -13.46 12.21
CA LYS A 382 20.38 -12.45 12.94
C LYS A 382 19.48 -11.30 13.38
N ILE A 383 19.63 -10.88 14.63
CA ILE A 383 18.91 -9.73 15.16
C ILE A 383 19.72 -8.45 14.92
N LYS A 384 19.07 -7.41 14.39
CA LYS A 384 19.62 -6.06 14.29
C LYS A 384 18.69 -5.05 14.95
N LEU A 385 19.26 -4.20 15.79
CA LEU A 385 18.56 -3.04 16.37
C LEU A 385 18.65 -1.85 15.42
N THR A 386 17.53 -1.19 15.18
CA THR A 386 17.47 0.03 14.37
C THR A 386 17.69 1.28 15.22
N ASN A 387 18.08 2.39 14.58
CA ASN A 387 18.18 3.70 15.23
C ASN A 387 16.83 4.31 15.68
N ARG A 388 15.72 3.58 15.53
CA ARG A 388 14.39 3.97 16.03
C ARG A 388 13.83 2.96 17.02
N GLY A 389 14.67 2.10 17.58
CA GLY A 389 14.27 1.14 18.61
C GLY A 389 13.54 -0.11 18.10
N ALA A 390 13.40 -0.28 16.79
CA ALA A 390 12.85 -1.52 16.21
C ALA A 390 13.89 -2.65 16.18
N TYR A 391 13.41 -3.88 16.33
CA TYR A 391 14.14 -5.12 16.08
C TYR A 391 13.92 -5.58 14.62
N GLU A 392 14.98 -6.03 13.97
CA GLU A 392 14.93 -6.65 12.64
C GLU A 392 15.49 -8.08 12.72
N LEU A 393 14.75 -9.05 12.18
CA LEU A 393 15.24 -10.40 11.92
C LEU A 393 15.82 -10.44 10.51
N HIS A 394 17.09 -10.84 10.34
CA HIS A 394 17.82 -10.88 9.07
C HIS A 394 18.22 -12.30 8.70
N GLY A 395 18.34 -12.58 7.40
CA GLY A 395 18.76 -13.90 6.90
C GLY A 395 17.60 -14.86 6.67
N ILE A 396 16.38 -14.34 6.63
CA ILE A 396 15.15 -15.12 6.53
C ILE A 396 14.98 -15.62 5.10
N SER A 397 14.66 -16.91 4.95
CA SER A 397 14.27 -17.46 3.65
C SER A 397 12.94 -16.86 3.18
N GLY A 398 12.78 -16.67 1.86
CA GLY A 398 11.50 -16.22 1.31
C GLY A 398 10.34 -17.19 1.61
N PHE A 399 10.64 -18.48 1.83
CA PHE A 399 9.67 -19.50 2.22
C PHE A 399 9.09 -19.24 3.61
N ASP A 400 9.92 -18.75 4.53
CA ASP A 400 9.58 -18.65 5.96
C ASP A 400 9.04 -17.26 6.33
N ALA A 401 9.21 -16.27 5.45
CA ALA A 401 8.93 -14.88 5.75
C ALA A 401 7.46 -14.62 6.11
N GLU A 402 6.50 -15.28 5.44
CA GLU A 402 5.08 -15.15 5.77
C GLU A 402 4.76 -15.76 7.13
N ASP A 403 5.27 -16.96 7.41
CA ASP A 403 5.00 -17.68 8.66
C ASP A 403 5.53 -16.91 9.88
N ILE A 404 6.74 -16.35 9.79
CA ILE A 404 7.33 -15.53 10.86
C ILE A 404 6.47 -14.29 11.13
N VAL A 405 5.97 -13.60 10.09
CA VAL A 405 5.12 -12.43 10.27
C VAL A 405 3.82 -12.80 10.98
N LEU A 406 3.20 -13.93 10.60
CA LEU A 406 1.98 -14.41 11.22
C LEU A 406 2.20 -14.78 12.69
N GLU A 407 3.28 -15.49 13.02
CA GLU A 407 3.65 -15.83 14.41
C GLU A 407 3.90 -14.56 15.25
N LEU A 408 4.61 -13.56 14.72
CA LEU A 408 4.80 -12.27 15.39
C LEU A 408 3.46 -11.57 15.67
N MET A 409 2.54 -11.56 14.70
CA MET A 409 1.23 -10.93 14.83
C MET A 409 0.37 -11.61 15.91
N GLU A 410 0.38 -12.94 16.00
CA GLU A 410 -0.33 -13.71 17.04
C GLU A 410 0.14 -13.35 18.46
N LYS A 411 1.40 -12.91 18.59
CA LYS A 411 2.02 -12.50 19.86
C LYS A 411 1.89 -11.00 20.14
N GLY A 412 1.17 -10.25 19.31
CA GLY A 412 1.02 -8.78 19.46
C GLY A 412 2.26 -7.98 19.03
N LEU A 413 3.20 -8.60 18.31
CA LEU A 413 4.35 -7.95 17.70
C LEU A 413 4.04 -7.63 16.24
N ILE A 414 3.64 -6.39 15.97
CA ILE A 414 3.32 -5.95 14.62
C ILE A 414 4.59 -5.66 13.81
N THR A 415 4.60 -6.03 12.52
CA THR A 415 5.67 -5.69 11.58
C THR A 415 5.34 -4.41 10.81
N GLY A 416 6.34 -3.66 10.35
CA GLY A 416 6.07 -2.42 9.61
C GLY A 416 7.13 -1.33 9.72
N SER A 417 6.67 -0.07 9.70
CA SER A 417 7.53 1.14 9.75
C SER A 417 8.52 1.24 8.56
N GLU A 418 8.01 0.98 7.36
CA GLU A 418 8.75 1.09 6.09
C GLU A 418 7.97 1.92 5.05
N GLY A 419 8.63 2.30 3.95
CA GLY A 419 7.96 2.94 2.82
C GLY A 419 7.44 4.36 3.09
N PRO A 420 6.50 4.83 2.24
CA PRO A 420 5.88 6.16 2.32
C PRO A 420 4.75 6.23 3.34
N LEU A 421 5.09 6.00 4.60
CA LEU A 421 4.17 5.98 5.72
C LEU A 421 4.77 6.77 6.90
N VAL A 422 3.93 7.11 7.87
CA VAL A 422 4.38 7.55 9.20
C VAL A 422 5.14 6.41 9.90
N ARG A 423 6.41 6.68 10.20
CA ARG A 423 7.33 5.73 10.85
C ARG A 423 7.12 5.71 12.35
N ALA A 424 7.43 4.58 12.97
CA ALA A 424 7.39 4.41 14.43
C ALA A 424 8.06 5.58 15.15
N THR A 425 7.35 6.18 16.10
CA THR A 425 7.76 7.40 16.82
C THR A 425 9.01 7.13 17.65
N LEU A 426 10.03 7.98 17.48
CA LEU A 426 11.28 7.89 18.23
C LEU A 426 11.16 8.78 19.46
N ALA A 427 11.43 8.24 20.64
CA ALA A 427 11.42 9.02 21.87
C ALA A 427 12.64 8.68 22.73
N CYS A 428 13.07 9.64 23.56
CA CYS A 428 14.01 9.36 24.65
C CYS A 428 13.29 8.72 25.85
N PRO A 429 13.99 8.36 26.94
CA PRO A 429 13.36 7.73 28.12
C PRO A 429 12.29 8.58 28.84
N GLY A 430 12.41 9.91 28.80
CA GLY A 430 11.38 10.81 29.31
C GLY A 430 11.36 10.99 30.83
N LYS A 431 10.32 11.67 31.33
CA LYS A 431 10.00 11.77 32.76
C LYS A 431 9.75 10.38 33.34
N GLY A 432 10.09 10.17 34.60
CA GLY A 432 10.04 8.86 35.28
C GLY A 432 11.32 8.03 35.13
N ASN A 433 11.95 8.06 33.95
CA ASN A 433 13.19 7.31 33.69
C ASN A 433 14.46 8.20 33.65
N CYS A 434 14.32 9.49 33.37
CA CYS A 434 15.44 10.43 33.29
C CYS A 434 15.25 11.60 34.26
N GLY A 435 16.27 11.90 35.08
CA GLY A 435 16.24 13.03 36.03
C GLY A 435 16.16 14.42 35.40
N SER A 436 16.35 14.54 34.07
CA SER A 436 16.14 15.78 33.31
C SER A 436 14.80 15.81 32.55
N GLY A 437 14.01 14.73 32.58
CA GLY A 437 12.76 14.65 31.82
C GLY A 437 11.69 15.57 32.39
N LEU A 438 11.16 16.47 31.56
CA LEU A 438 10.05 17.37 31.89
C LEU A 438 8.69 16.76 31.54
N ILE A 439 8.62 15.97 30.46
CA ILE A 439 7.39 15.34 29.95
C ILE A 439 7.51 13.82 29.90
N ASP A 440 6.38 13.12 30.02
CA ASP A 440 6.31 11.69 29.72
C ASP A 440 6.34 11.48 28.20
N THR A 441 7.48 11.01 27.70
CA THR A 441 7.67 10.79 26.27
C THR A 441 7.11 9.47 25.80
N THR A 442 6.93 8.50 26.70
CA THR A 442 6.40 7.17 26.35
C THR A 442 4.91 7.29 26.10
N GLU A 443 4.19 7.99 26.99
CA GLU A 443 2.75 8.22 26.81
C GLU A 443 2.45 9.06 25.57
N LEU A 444 3.20 10.16 25.36
CA LEU A 444 3.02 10.96 24.14
C LEU A 444 3.34 10.16 22.86
N ALA A 445 4.38 9.32 22.89
CA ALA A 445 4.69 8.44 21.76
C ALA A 445 3.54 7.46 21.50
N LYS A 446 2.91 6.92 22.54
CA LYS A 446 1.75 6.03 22.42
C LYS A 446 0.56 6.74 21.79
N ILE A 447 0.20 7.93 22.27
CA ILE A 447 -0.89 8.75 21.70
C ILE A 447 -0.65 9.01 20.21
N ILE A 448 0.58 9.38 19.83
CA ILE A 448 0.94 9.62 18.42
C ILE A 448 0.88 8.33 17.60
N GLU A 449 1.35 7.21 18.14
CA GLU A 449 1.25 5.90 17.46
C GLU A 449 -0.22 5.48 17.27
N ASP A 450 -1.08 5.65 18.27
CA ASP A 450 -2.49 5.28 18.19
C ASP A 450 -3.24 6.10 17.11
N ASN A 451 -2.84 7.36 16.89
CA ASN A 451 -3.43 8.23 15.88
C ASN A 451 -2.83 8.09 14.48
N PHE A 452 -1.53 7.83 14.37
CA PHE A 452 -0.80 7.96 13.10
C PHE A 452 -0.03 6.72 12.66
N LYS A 453 -0.08 5.60 13.41
CA LYS A 453 0.59 4.36 13.03
C LYS A 453 0.23 3.97 11.60
N GLU A 454 1.26 3.90 10.77
CA GLU A 454 1.18 3.47 9.37
C GLU A 454 0.23 4.32 8.51
N ARG A 455 -0.11 5.53 8.95
CA ARG A 455 -0.81 6.48 8.10
C ARG A 455 -0.01 6.73 6.82
N PRO A 456 -0.64 6.66 5.64
CA PRO A 456 -0.02 7.05 4.38
C PRO A 456 0.53 8.47 4.41
N ALA A 457 1.66 8.65 3.73
CA ALA A 457 2.22 9.97 3.44
C ALA A 457 2.83 9.95 2.02
N PRO A 458 3.19 11.11 1.43
CA PRO A 458 3.83 11.14 0.12
C PRO A 458 5.18 10.44 0.11
N TYR A 459 5.93 10.53 1.21
CA TYR A 459 7.13 9.73 1.45
C TYR A 459 7.26 9.41 2.95
N LYS A 460 8.42 8.92 3.41
CA LYS A 460 8.62 8.60 4.83
C LYS A 460 8.44 9.85 5.70
N PHE A 461 7.58 9.74 6.71
CA PHE A 461 7.30 10.81 7.67
C PHE A 461 7.73 10.33 9.06
N LYS A 462 8.63 11.08 9.71
CA LYS A 462 9.27 10.70 10.97
C LYS A 462 8.92 11.71 12.05
N ILE A 463 8.50 11.19 13.20
CA ILE A 463 8.19 11.97 14.39
C ILE A 463 9.22 11.65 15.48
N ALA A 464 9.73 12.65 16.19
CA ALA A 464 10.68 12.43 17.28
C ALA A 464 10.37 13.29 18.50
N ILE A 465 10.52 12.72 19.70
CA ILE A 465 10.15 13.33 20.98
C ILE A 465 11.34 13.34 21.93
N SER A 466 11.71 14.52 22.43
CA SER A 466 12.65 14.65 23.55
C SER A 466 11.95 15.20 24.78
N GLY A 467 12.17 14.56 25.91
CA GLY A 467 11.54 14.91 27.18
C GLY A 467 12.00 16.24 27.77
N CYS A 468 13.07 16.82 27.23
CA CYS A 468 13.65 18.09 27.69
C CYS A 468 14.52 18.74 26.59
N PRO A 469 14.98 19.99 26.79
CA PRO A 469 15.77 20.73 25.81
C PRO A 469 17.17 20.15 25.50
N ASN A 470 17.62 19.10 26.19
CA ASN A 470 18.85 18.38 25.82
C ASN A 470 18.74 17.70 24.44
N LYS A 471 17.51 17.47 23.94
CA LYS A 471 17.26 17.00 22.57
C LYS A 471 18.03 15.72 22.22
N CYS A 472 17.99 14.70 23.10
CA CYS A 472 18.78 13.47 22.97
C CYS A 472 18.49 12.69 21.68
N VAL A 473 17.27 12.78 21.15
CA VAL A 473 16.89 12.16 19.87
C VAL A 473 16.91 13.13 18.69
N ARG A 474 17.45 14.34 18.86
CA ARG A 474 17.56 15.40 17.84
C ARG A 474 16.22 15.65 17.12
N PRO A 475 15.13 15.99 17.82
CA PRO A 475 13.81 16.08 17.23
C PRO A 475 13.70 17.11 16.09
N GLN A 476 14.51 18.17 16.10
CA GLN A 476 14.47 19.23 15.11
C GLN A 476 14.90 18.81 13.69
N ILE A 477 15.52 17.63 13.51
CA ILE A 477 15.91 17.09 12.20
C ILE A 477 14.99 15.94 11.73
N HIS A 478 13.78 15.86 12.31
CA HIS A 478 12.69 14.98 11.90
C HIS A 478 11.54 15.78 11.27
N ASP A 479 10.66 15.12 10.51
CA ASP A 479 9.57 15.82 9.82
C ASP A 479 8.66 16.53 10.84
N ILE A 480 8.47 15.92 12.02
CA ILE A 480 7.94 16.54 13.23
C ILE A 480 8.88 16.26 14.40
N GLY A 481 9.25 17.30 15.13
CA GLY A 481 10.03 17.24 16.36
C GLY A 481 9.24 17.81 17.53
N ILE A 482 9.27 17.15 18.69
CA ILE A 482 8.59 17.60 19.90
C ILE A 482 9.58 17.64 21.06
N VAL A 483 9.61 18.74 21.81
CA VAL A 483 10.51 18.94 22.94
C VAL A 483 9.73 19.48 24.13
N GLY A 484 9.80 18.78 25.27
CA GLY A 484 9.29 19.31 26.53
C GLY A 484 10.12 20.52 26.98
N VAL A 485 9.46 21.63 27.31
CA VAL A 485 10.10 22.87 27.78
C VAL A 485 9.38 23.42 29.02
N ARG A 486 10.14 24.13 29.86
CA ARG A 486 9.68 24.82 31.06
C ARG A 486 10.52 26.08 31.26
N PHE A 487 9.93 27.23 30.98
CA PHE A 487 10.57 28.54 31.10
C PHE A 487 10.35 29.14 32.51
N PRO A 488 11.39 29.74 33.13
CA PRO A 488 11.27 30.34 34.44
C PRO A 488 10.75 31.79 34.40
N ILE A 489 10.11 32.23 35.47
CA ILE A 489 9.94 33.64 35.85
C ILE A 489 10.43 33.83 37.29
N VAL A 490 10.85 35.04 37.66
CA VAL A 490 11.29 35.37 39.01
C VAL A 490 10.14 36.03 39.77
N ASN A 491 9.98 35.71 41.06
CA ASN A 491 9.01 36.35 41.97
C ASN A 491 9.74 37.16 43.07
N GLU A 492 8.97 37.74 43.99
CA GLU A 492 9.43 38.60 45.08
C GLU A 492 10.33 37.92 46.12
N ASN A 493 10.34 36.58 46.21
CA ASN A 493 11.18 35.85 47.16
C ASN A 493 12.66 35.80 46.74
N CYS A 494 13.01 36.38 45.59
CA CYS A 494 14.39 36.40 45.13
C CYS A 494 15.24 37.33 46.00
N ASN A 495 16.42 36.86 46.37
CA ASN A 495 17.41 37.64 47.12
C ASN A 495 18.76 37.71 46.41
N GLY A 496 18.83 37.34 45.13
CA GLY A 496 20.05 37.40 44.34
C GLY A 496 21.14 36.37 44.70
N CYS A 497 20.83 35.27 45.40
CA CYS A 497 21.84 34.28 45.84
C CYS A 497 22.66 33.58 44.74
N GLY A 498 22.30 33.71 43.46
CA GLY A 498 23.09 33.20 42.34
C GLY A 498 22.95 31.71 42.02
N ARG A 499 22.29 30.91 42.86
CA ARG A 499 22.14 29.45 42.61
C ARG A 499 21.51 29.12 41.26
N CYS A 500 20.55 29.92 40.81
CA CYS A 500 19.91 29.76 39.51
C CYS A 500 20.85 30.01 38.33
N ALA A 501 21.80 30.95 38.46
CA ALA A 501 22.83 31.23 37.46
C ALA A 501 23.85 30.08 37.40
N GLU A 502 24.29 29.57 38.55
CA GLU A 502 25.24 28.46 38.65
C GLU A 502 24.75 27.19 37.93
N VAL A 503 23.46 26.85 38.04
CA VAL A 503 22.90 25.67 37.37
C VAL A 503 22.59 25.90 35.87
N CYS A 504 22.69 27.13 35.39
CA CYS A 504 22.33 27.52 34.03
C CYS A 504 23.46 27.22 33.04
N LYS A 505 23.42 26.04 32.42
CA LYS A 505 24.46 25.60 31.45
C LYS A 505 24.50 26.38 30.13
N VAL A 506 23.54 27.26 29.88
CA VAL A 506 23.48 28.12 28.69
C VAL A 506 23.66 29.59 29.05
N GLU A 507 24.02 29.89 30.31
CA GLU A 507 24.34 31.26 30.76
C GLU A 507 23.22 32.28 30.48
N ALA A 508 21.96 31.84 30.51
CA ALA A 508 20.80 32.67 30.27
C ALA A 508 20.35 33.51 31.49
N ILE A 509 21.09 33.48 32.60
CA ILE A 509 20.66 34.07 33.87
C ILE A 509 21.73 35.02 34.39
N ASP A 510 21.32 36.27 34.60
CA ASP A 510 22.12 37.31 35.27
C ASP A 510 21.59 37.56 36.68
N ILE A 511 22.49 37.83 37.61
CA ILE A 511 22.15 38.31 38.96
C ILE A 511 22.43 39.81 39.02
N ARG A 512 21.47 40.60 39.48
CA ARG A 512 21.64 42.05 39.64
C ARG A 512 21.02 42.50 40.96
N GLY A 513 21.87 42.86 41.92
CA GLY A 513 21.46 43.19 43.27
C GLY A 513 20.72 42.02 43.92
N GLU A 514 19.52 42.27 44.41
CA GLU A 514 18.70 41.30 45.16
C GLU A 514 17.81 40.43 44.27
N THR A 515 17.92 40.51 42.94
CA THR A 515 17.08 39.71 42.05
C THR A 515 17.84 39.06 40.89
N SER A 516 17.17 38.16 40.18
CA SER A 516 17.73 37.41 39.05
C SER A 516 16.91 37.62 37.80
N TYR A 517 17.58 37.83 36.67
CA TYR A 517 16.97 38.10 35.37
C TYR A 517 17.20 36.93 34.42
N THR A 518 16.24 36.64 33.55
CA THR A 518 16.36 35.58 32.54
C THR A 518 16.38 36.19 31.14
N ASN A 519 17.45 35.93 30.37
CA ASN A 519 17.50 36.24 28.95
C ASN A 519 16.79 35.13 28.15
N TYR A 520 15.55 35.40 27.74
CA TYR A 520 14.73 34.43 27.01
C TYR A 520 15.23 34.11 25.60
N ASN A 521 16.11 34.94 25.01
CA ASN A 521 16.73 34.63 23.72
C ASN A 521 17.81 33.54 23.82
N VAL A 522 18.34 33.31 25.03
CA VAL A 522 19.37 32.30 25.32
C VAL A 522 18.78 31.12 26.11
N CYS A 523 17.76 31.38 26.94
CA CYS A 523 17.11 30.35 27.74
C CYS A 523 16.51 29.27 26.84
N ILE A 524 16.89 28.01 27.08
CA ILE A 524 16.35 26.86 26.34
C ILE A 524 15.12 26.23 27.01
N GLY A 525 14.63 26.80 28.12
CA GLY A 525 13.47 26.27 28.84
C GLY A 525 13.73 24.93 29.53
N CYS A 526 14.91 24.71 30.13
CA CYS A 526 15.22 23.42 30.77
C CYS A 526 14.65 23.27 32.20
N GLY A 527 14.12 24.33 32.79
CA GLY A 527 13.54 24.31 34.15
C GLY A 527 14.50 24.04 35.30
N LYS A 528 15.81 23.86 35.08
CA LYS A 528 16.77 23.52 36.15
C LYS A 528 16.88 24.59 37.23
N CYS A 529 16.83 25.87 36.84
CA CYS A 529 16.89 26.99 37.78
C CYS A 529 15.67 27.10 38.68
N ILE A 530 14.50 26.59 38.25
CA ILE A 530 13.28 26.51 39.05
C ILE A 530 13.51 25.51 40.19
N LYS A 531 13.87 24.27 39.83
CA LYS A 531 14.11 23.18 40.80
C LYS A 531 15.27 23.47 41.77
N ALA A 532 16.27 24.24 41.33
CA ALA A 532 17.46 24.52 42.14
C ALA A 532 17.30 25.74 43.06
N CYS A 533 16.22 26.51 42.96
CA CYS A 533 16.08 27.75 43.72
C CYS A 533 15.84 27.45 45.21
N PRO A 534 16.75 27.86 46.12
CA PRO A 534 16.60 27.56 47.54
C PRO A 534 15.52 28.41 48.23
N ASN A 535 15.12 29.53 47.63
CA ASN A 535 14.14 30.46 48.19
C ASN A 535 12.77 30.36 47.49
N GLU A 536 12.57 29.35 46.64
CA GLU A 536 11.33 29.20 45.86
C GLU A 536 10.96 30.47 45.05
N ALA A 537 12.00 31.20 44.63
CA ALA A 537 11.86 32.51 43.97
C ALA A 537 11.73 32.44 42.44
N ARG A 538 11.64 31.22 41.89
CA ARG A 538 11.67 30.93 40.47
C ARG A 538 10.45 30.07 40.14
N ASP A 539 9.43 30.69 39.57
CA ASP A 539 8.20 30.03 39.15
C ASP A 539 8.23 29.61 37.68
N VAL A 540 7.21 28.85 37.27
CA VAL A 540 6.98 28.49 35.87
C VAL A 540 6.28 29.64 35.17
N LYS A 541 6.96 30.27 34.20
CA LYS A 541 6.34 31.26 33.31
C LYS A 541 5.39 30.60 32.32
N GLU A 542 5.91 29.56 31.68
CA GLU A 542 5.27 28.84 30.58
C GLU A 542 5.92 27.46 30.49
N GLU A 543 5.11 26.43 30.29
CA GLU A 543 5.58 25.08 30.01
C GLU A 543 4.69 24.41 28.97
N GLY A 544 5.23 23.42 28.29
CA GLY A 544 4.51 22.70 27.26
C GLY A 544 5.45 22.04 26.28
N PHE A 545 4.98 21.92 25.04
CA PHE A 545 5.68 21.19 24.00
C PHE A 545 6.11 22.16 22.89
N MET A 546 7.41 22.37 22.78
CA MET A 546 8.01 23.07 21.65
C MET A 546 8.03 22.14 20.43
N VAL A 547 7.30 22.51 19.39
CA VAL A 547 7.14 21.71 18.16
C VAL A 547 8.03 22.25 17.04
N TYR A 548 8.62 21.35 16.27
CA TYR A 548 9.40 21.64 15.07
C TYR A 548 8.78 20.92 13.88
N VAL A 549 8.76 21.55 12.72
CA VAL A 549 8.18 20.97 11.49
C VAL A 549 9.12 21.13 10.29
N GLY A 550 9.17 20.12 9.44
CA GLY A 550 9.94 20.19 8.19
C GLY A 550 11.42 19.87 8.34
N GLY A 551 11.85 19.28 9.45
CA GLY A 551 13.21 18.78 9.61
C GLY A 551 13.46 17.52 8.78
N LYS A 552 14.71 17.29 8.34
CA LYS A 552 15.12 15.98 7.80
C LYS A 552 16.59 15.70 8.00
N THR A 553 16.89 14.40 8.06
CA THR A 553 18.22 13.82 7.91
C THR A 553 18.31 12.92 6.68
N GLY A 554 19.54 12.60 6.27
CA GLY A 554 19.86 11.70 5.17
C GLY A 554 20.84 12.36 4.21
N ARG A 555 20.48 12.42 2.92
CA ARG A 555 21.30 13.05 1.87
C ARG A 555 21.53 14.55 2.09
N GLU A 556 20.62 15.20 2.79
CA GLU A 556 20.67 16.62 3.16
C GLU A 556 20.11 16.73 4.58
N VAL A 557 20.76 17.55 5.40
CA VAL A 557 20.31 17.88 6.76
C VAL A 557 19.56 19.21 6.68
N VAL A 558 18.33 19.22 7.18
CA VAL A 558 17.50 20.44 7.29
C VAL A 558 16.95 20.47 8.70
N GLU A 559 17.12 21.61 9.37
CA GLU A 559 16.50 21.88 10.65
C GLU A 559 15.07 22.36 10.43
N GLY A 560 14.13 21.84 11.24
CA GLY A 560 12.73 22.21 11.18
C GLY A 560 12.47 23.60 11.73
N VAL A 561 11.39 24.21 11.25
CA VAL A 561 10.88 25.50 11.74
C VAL A 561 10.28 25.28 13.12
N SER A 562 10.71 26.09 14.10
CA SER A 562 10.14 26.07 15.45
C SER A 562 8.78 26.75 15.45
N MET A 563 7.81 26.13 16.11
CA MET A 563 6.45 26.63 16.28
C MET A 563 6.25 27.18 17.70
N LYS A 564 5.08 27.77 17.97
CA LYS A 564 4.63 28.10 19.33
C LYS A 564 4.50 26.84 20.19
N LEU A 565 4.44 27.02 21.52
CA LEU A 565 4.11 25.91 22.41
C LEU A 565 2.70 25.41 22.11
N MET A 566 2.56 24.09 22.14
CA MET A 566 1.29 23.41 21.88
C MET A 566 0.96 22.50 23.06
N SER A 567 -0.32 22.25 23.27
CA SER A 567 -0.85 21.14 24.06
C SER A 567 -0.79 19.82 23.29
N VAL A 568 -1.11 18.70 23.95
CA VAL A 568 -1.12 17.38 23.28
C VAL A 568 -2.15 17.35 22.16
N ASP A 569 -3.37 17.85 22.38
CA ASP A 569 -4.43 17.84 21.37
C ASP A 569 -4.08 18.72 20.17
N GLU A 570 -3.47 19.88 20.41
CA GLU A 570 -2.95 20.74 19.34
C GLU A 570 -1.86 20.05 18.51
N ILE A 571 -0.98 19.26 19.14
CA ILE A 571 0.06 18.49 18.42
C ILE A 571 -0.59 17.46 17.49
N ILE A 572 -1.59 16.72 17.97
CA ILE A 572 -2.26 15.69 17.16
C ILE A 572 -2.97 16.36 15.97
N ASN A 573 -3.73 17.44 16.22
CA ASN A 573 -4.38 18.19 15.15
C ASN A 573 -3.34 18.77 14.15
N PHE A 574 -2.23 19.33 14.65
CA PHE A 574 -1.16 19.87 13.81
C PHE A 574 -0.52 18.79 12.92
N ILE A 575 -0.19 17.62 13.45
CA ILE A 575 0.37 16.51 12.66
C ILE A 575 -0.61 16.07 11.56
N ASP A 576 -1.90 15.96 11.88
CA ASP A 576 -2.95 15.63 10.91
C ASP A 576 -2.98 16.66 9.77
N LYS A 577 -3.03 17.96 10.09
CA LYS A 577 -3.10 19.02 9.08
C LYS A 577 -1.82 19.13 8.26
N VAL A 578 -0.64 18.96 8.87
CA VAL A 578 0.63 18.89 8.14
C VAL A 578 0.62 17.74 7.13
N LEU A 579 0.09 16.57 7.49
CA LEU A 579 -0.01 15.44 6.55
C LEU A 579 -0.97 15.75 5.39
N VAL A 580 -2.12 16.36 5.67
CA VAL A 580 -3.09 16.78 4.64
C VAL A 580 -2.46 17.78 3.64
N VAL A 581 -1.81 18.82 4.15
CA VAL A 581 -1.16 19.84 3.30
C VAL A 581 0.05 19.25 2.56
N TYR A 582 0.77 18.33 3.20
CA TYR A 582 1.87 17.60 2.55
C TYR A 582 1.36 16.74 1.39
N ASP A 583 0.27 15.97 1.57
CA ASP A 583 -0.37 15.19 0.52
C ASP A 583 -0.84 16.07 -0.65
N LYS A 584 -1.46 17.23 -0.33
CA LYS A 584 -1.92 18.20 -1.34
C LYS A 584 -0.78 18.72 -2.22
N TYR A 585 0.35 19.10 -1.61
CA TYR A 585 1.42 19.80 -2.33
C TYR A 585 2.49 18.88 -2.91
N ALA A 586 2.62 17.63 -2.47
CA ALA A 586 3.65 16.73 -2.96
C ALA A 586 3.46 16.44 -4.45
N LYS A 587 4.50 16.69 -5.25
CA LYS A 587 4.47 16.46 -6.71
C LYS A 587 5.20 15.20 -7.13
N LYS A 588 6.16 14.74 -6.31
CA LYS A 588 7.01 13.58 -6.59
C LYS A 588 6.95 12.61 -5.42
N PRO A 589 5.90 11.78 -5.33
CA PRO A 589 5.78 10.83 -4.24
C PRO A 589 7.01 9.92 -4.17
N GLN A 590 7.37 9.54 -2.95
CA GLN A 590 8.56 8.78 -2.57
C GLN A 590 9.92 9.41 -2.88
N ARG A 591 9.93 10.59 -3.49
CA ARG A 591 11.14 11.35 -3.81
C ARG A 591 11.19 12.68 -3.08
N GLU A 592 10.03 13.21 -2.69
CA GLU A 592 9.90 14.49 -2.01
C GLU A 592 9.53 14.29 -0.54
N ARG A 593 10.42 14.66 0.39
CA ARG A 593 10.15 14.73 1.84
C ARG A 593 9.42 16.03 2.19
N LEU A 594 8.78 16.09 3.36
CA LEU A 594 8.09 17.28 3.86
C LEU A 594 8.95 18.55 3.70
N ALA A 595 10.20 18.51 4.17
CA ALA A 595 11.15 19.62 4.05
C ALA A 595 11.31 20.16 2.60
N ALA A 596 11.33 19.25 1.61
CA ALA A 596 11.48 19.62 0.21
C ALA A 596 10.20 20.24 -0.35
N VAL A 597 9.02 19.74 0.06
CA VAL A 597 7.72 20.36 -0.27
C VAL A 597 7.65 21.75 0.31
N MET A 598 7.92 21.92 1.60
CA MET A 598 7.90 23.23 2.27
C MET A 598 8.87 24.22 1.61
N LYS A 599 10.09 23.78 1.25
CA LYS A 599 11.06 24.61 0.53
C LYS A 599 10.54 25.06 -0.83
N ARG A 600 9.86 24.17 -1.58
CA ARG A 600 9.34 24.47 -2.92
C ARG A 600 8.08 25.34 -2.89
N VAL A 601 7.18 25.10 -1.95
CA VAL A 601 5.91 25.83 -1.81
C VAL A 601 6.13 27.21 -1.15
N GLY A 602 7.17 27.31 -0.31
CA GLY A 602 7.38 28.42 0.62
C GLY A 602 6.91 28.01 2.02
N GLN A 603 7.77 28.15 3.03
CA GLN A 603 7.47 27.71 4.40
C GLN A 603 6.29 28.48 5.01
N GLY A 604 6.23 29.80 4.82
CA GLY A 604 5.12 30.64 5.29
C GLY A 604 3.78 30.18 4.72
N LYS A 605 3.67 30.12 3.39
CA LYS A 605 2.48 29.63 2.69
C LYS A 605 2.06 28.23 3.14
N PHE A 606 3.01 27.32 3.33
CA PHE A 606 2.70 25.97 3.80
C PHE A 606 2.10 25.99 5.20
N LEU A 607 2.68 26.78 6.12
CA LEU A 607 2.25 26.84 7.51
C LEU A 607 0.95 27.63 7.69
N GLU A 608 0.73 28.71 6.92
CA GLU A 608 -0.54 29.43 6.86
C GLU A 608 -1.69 28.48 6.52
N GLU A 609 -1.53 27.64 5.50
CA GLU A 609 -2.57 26.67 5.14
C GLU A 609 -2.79 25.59 6.22
N VAL A 610 -1.73 25.18 6.91
CA VAL A 610 -1.85 24.27 8.06
C VAL A 610 -2.65 24.94 9.19
N GLU A 611 -2.36 26.20 9.52
CA GLU A 611 -3.06 26.96 10.55
C GLU A 611 -4.54 27.20 10.18
N GLU A 612 -4.83 27.54 8.93
CA GLU A 612 -6.21 27.66 8.43
C GLU A 612 -7.02 26.37 8.62
N LEU A 613 -6.40 25.22 8.38
CA LEU A 613 -7.04 23.91 8.58
C LEU A 613 -7.16 23.53 10.06
N MET A 614 -6.31 24.04 10.94
CA MET A 614 -6.44 23.80 12.38
C MET A 614 -7.61 24.55 13.01
N ASN A 615 -8.02 25.68 12.41
CA ASN A 615 -9.10 26.54 12.89
C ASN A 615 -10.49 26.19 12.32
N LYS A 616 -10.57 25.20 11.41
CA LYS A 616 -11.81 24.63 10.85
C LYS A 616 -12.13 23.32 11.55
#